data_AF-A0A6A6Y3M9-F1
#
_entry.id   AF-A0A6A6Y3M9-F1
#
_cell.length_a   1.000
_cell.length_b   1.000
_cell.length_c   1.000
_cell.angle_alpha   90.00
_cell.angle_beta   90.00
_cell.angle_gamma   90.00
#
_symmetry.space_group_name_H-M   'P 1'
#
loop_
_entity.id
_entity.type
_entity.pdbx_description
1 polymer ?
#
loop_
_entity_poly.entity_id
_entity_poly.type
_entity_poly.pdbx_seq_one_letter_code
_entity_poly.pdbx_strand_id
1 'polypeptide(L)'
;RWKIIRLVDIEQQLKALVGKKAEFRGVQRPALKAIIYYKSPVVAIIGTGRGKSMLFILPALCSTGVIVVVMLLVSLRKDIKSRCNKAGIEWAQVVLVTPESAVGEAFSNFINQQRSMGRLDRIVIDKYHVILDLVGGWRSRMLALRNLVIIETQLVYLMATI
;
A
#
# COMPACT_ATOMS: atom_id res chain seq x y z
N ARG A 1 6.70 -14.29 -8.99
CA ARG A 1 6.85 -13.23 -7.96
C ARG A 1 5.81 -13.36 -6.84
N TRP A 2 4.53 -13.09 -7.10
CA TRP A 2 3.44 -13.26 -6.11
C TRP A 2 3.15 -14.72 -5.73
N LYS A 3 3.68 -15.73 -6.45
CA LYS A 3 3.61 -17.13 -6.00
C LYS A 3 4.46 -17.40 -4.74
N ILE A 4 5.58 -16.69 -4.57
CA ILE A 4 6.48 -16.83 -3.42
C ILE A 4 5.87 -16.18 -2.18
N ILE A 5 5.22 -15.02 -2.34
CA ILE A 5 4.59 -14.31 -1.21
C ILE A 5 3.44 -15.11 -0.57
N ARG A 6 2.82 -16.04 -1.30
CA ARG A 6 1.74 -16.90 -0.77
C ARG A 6 2.21 -17.94 0.25
N LEU A 7 3.51 -18.25 0.27
CA LEU A 7 4.12 -19.18 1.22
C LEU A 7 4.56 -18.47 2.52
N VAL A 8 4.38 -17.16 2.59
CA VAL A 8 4.81 -16.36 3.74
C VAL A 8 3.90 -16.63 4.93
N ASP A 9 4.51 -16.97 6.06
CA ASP A 9 3.83 -16.96 7.35
C ASP A 9 3.66 -15.51 7.83
N ILE A 10 2.47 -14.97 7.58
CA ILE A 10 2.11 -13.59 7.94
C ILE A 10 2.12 -13.33 9.45
N GLU A 11 1.93 -14.38 10.28
CA GLU A 11 1.97 -14.25 11.74
C GLU A 11 3.41 -14.10 12.21
N GLN A 12 4.32 -14.91 11.66
CA GLN A 12 5.74 -14.81 11.96
C GLN A 12 6.29 -13.45 11.56
N GLN A 13 5.91 -12.96 10.38
CA GLN A 13 6.36 -11.65 9.89
C GLN A 13 5.78 -10.49 10.71
N LEU A 14 4.52 -10.59 11.15
CA LEU A 14 3.94 -9.61 12.08
C LEU A 14 4.74 -9.55 13.40
N LYS A 15 5.07 -10.71 13.96
CA LYS A 15 5.83 -10.80 15.22
C LYS A 15 7.27 -10.29 15.06
N ALA A 16 7.90 -10.52 13.91
CA ALA A 16 9.22 -9.96 13.62
C ALA A 16 9.19 -8.43 13.52
N LEU A 17 8.15 -7.87 12.89
CA LEU A 17 8.05 -6.43 12.64
C LEU A 17 7.58 -5.63 13.87
N VAL A 18 6.69 -6.19 14.69
CA VAL A 18 6.02 -5.48 15.80
C VAL A 18 6.46 -5.98 17.18
N GLY A 19 6.82 -7.25 17.30
CA GLY A 19 7.26 -7.90 18.54
C GLY A 19 6.60 -9.25 18.78
N LYS A 20 7.23 -10.10 19.60
CA LYS A 20 6.84 -11.52 19.80
C LYS A 20 5.38 -11.75 20.24
N LYS A 21 4.78 -10.78 20.94
CA LYS A 21 3.38 -10.82 21.43
C LYS A 21 2.40 -10.11 20.50
N ALA A 22 2.81 -9.72 19.30
CA ALA A 22 1.94 -9.03 18.36
C ALA A 22 0.89 -9.97 17.77
N GLU A 23 -0.33 -9.46 17.66
CA GLU A 23 -1.47 -10.15 17.07
C GLU A 23 -2.20 -9.21 16.11
N PHE A 24 -2.77 -9.78 15.04
CA PHE A 24 -3.63 -9.03 14.13
C PHE A 24 -4.89 -8.58 14.85
N ARG A 25 -5.32 -7.35 14.57
CA ARG A 25 -6.50 -6.72 15.16
C ARG A 25 -7.58 -6.54 14.12
N GLY A 26 -8.82 -6.87 14.48
CA GLY A 26 -9.99 -6.69 13.62
C GLY A 26 -9.80 -7.30 12.23
N VAL A 27 -10.01 -6.49 11.18
CA VAL A 27 -9.95 -6.94 9.78
C VAL A 27 -8.53 -7.00 9.18
N GLN A 28 -7.48 -6.74 9.97
CA GLN A 28 -6.11 -6.75 9.44
C GLN A 28 -5.72 -8.08 8.80
N ARG A 29 -6.01 -9.20 9.48
CA ARG A 29 -5.66 -10.54 9.00
C ARG A 29 -6.36 -10.91 7.68
N PRO A 30 -7.69 -10.81 7.54
CA PRO A 30 -8.35 -11.13 6.28
C PRO A 30 -7.96 -10.16 5.15
N ALA A 31 -7.77 -8.86 5.45
CA ALA A 31 -7.30 -7.89 4.46
C ALA A 31 -5.90 -8.23 3.96
N LEU A 32 -4.95 -8.51 4.87
CA LEU A 32 -3.58 -8.86 4.50
C LEU A 32 -3.54 -10.17 3.70
N LYS A 33 -4.33 -11.19 4.07
CA LYS A 33 -4.47 -12.41 3.27
C LYS A 33 -4.93 -12.07 1.85
N ALA A 34 -6.00 -11.29 1.68
CA ALA A 34 -6.47 -10.88 0.35
C ALA A 34 -5.37 -10.19 -0.47
N ILE A 35 -4.59 -9.32 0.19
CA ILE A 35 -3.46 -8.59 -0.40
C ILE A 35 -2.36 -9.56 -0.86
N ILE A 36 -1.95 -10.52 -0.02
CA ILE A 36 -0.91 -11.52 -0.32
C ILE A 36 -1.34 -12.50 -1.41
N TYR A 37 -2.61 -12.92 -1.40
CA TYR A 37 -3.16 -13.77 -2.46
C TYR A 37 -3.36 -13.04 -3.79
N TYR A 38 -3.02 -11.75 -3.85
CA TYR A 38 -3.11 -10.90 -5.04
C TYR A 38 -4.56 -10.68 -5.51
N LYS A 39 -5.54 -10.66 -4.59
CA LYS A 39 -6.93 -10.26 -4.90
C LYS A 39 -6.97 -8.76 -5.21
N SER A 40 -7.76 -8.34 -6.20
CA SER A 40 -7.89 -6.92 -6.57
C SER A 40 -9.32 -6.61 -7.03
N PRO A 41 -9.91 -5.46 -6.66
CA PRO A 41 -9.41 -4.52 -5.66
C PRO A 41 -9.58 -5.05 -4.22
N VAL A 42 -8.78 -4.55 -3.28
CA VAL A 42 -8.99 -4.75 -1.84
C VAL A 42 -9.38 -3.43 -1.20
N VAL A 43 -10.49 -3.41 -0.47
CA VAL A 43 -10.91 -2.26 0.35
C VAL A 43 -10.86 -2.67 1.81
N ALA A 44 -10.07 -1.96 2.63
CA ALA A 44 -9.95 -2.22 4.05
C ALA A 44 -10.31 -0.98 4.87
N ILE A 45 -11.33 -1.11 5.71
CA ILE A 45 -11.79 -0.06 6.63
C ILE A 45 -11.28 -0.41 8.03
N ILE A 46 -10.40 0.42 8.58
CA ILE A 46 -9.78 0.20 9.89
C ILE A 46 -9.83 1.53 10.67
N GLY A 47 -9.97 1.51 11.99
CA GLY A 47 -9.90 2.75 12.79
C GLY A 47 -8.53 3.42 12.72
N THR A 48 -8.46 4.73 12.97
CA THR A 48 -7.16 5.43 13.09
C THR A 48 -6.32 4.86 14.24
N GLY A 49 -5.00 4.81 14.09
CA GLY A 49 -4.10 4.22 15.09
C GLY A 49 -4.13 2.69 15.20
N ARG A 50 -5.06 2.00 14.52
CA ARG A 50 -5.20 0.53 14.58
C ARG A 50 -4.31 -0.23 13.59
N GLY A 51 -3.18 0.36 13.17
CA GLY A 51 -2.12 -0.36 12.45
C GLY A 51 -2.40 -0.66 10.97
N LYS A 52 -3.06 0.25 10.23
CA LYS A 52 -3.27 0.11 8.77
C LYS A 52 -2.01 -0.04 7.96
N SER A 53 -0.94 0.64 8.38
CA SER A 53 0.32 0.64 7.64
C SER A 53 0.91 -0.77 7.48
N MET A 54 0.57 -1.69 8.38
CA MET A 54 0.91 -3.10 8.25
C MET A 54 0.40 -3.73 6.96
N LEU A 55 -0.73 -3.27 6.41
CA LEU A 55 -1.31 -3.80 5.17
C LEU A 55 -0.49 -3.48 3.92
N PHE A 56 0.49 -2.58 3.99
CA PHE A 56 1.44 -2.35 2.89
C PHE A 56 2.91 -2.57 3.28
N ILE A 57 3.27 -2.47 4.57
CA ILE A 57 4.62 -2.79 5.04
C ILE A 57 4.89 -4.32 5.00
N LEU A 58 3.94 -5.16 5.43
CA LEU A 58 4.12 -6.62 5.36
C LEU A 58 4.24 -7.13 3.92
N PRO A 59 3.41 -6.68 2.97
CA PRO A 59 3.62 -7.02 1.57
C PRO A 59 4.97 -6.53 1.03
N ALA A 60 5.46 -5.36 1.47
CA ALA A 60 6.79 -4.87 1.08
C ALA A 60 7.92 -5.78 1.62
N LEU A 61 7.80 -6.26 2.86
CA LEU A 61 8.75 -7.24 3.45
C LEU A 61 8.91 -8.50 2.61
N CYS A 62 7.82 -8.92 1.97
CA CYS A 62 7.73 -10.26 1.40
C CYS A 62 7.66 -10.26 -0.13
N SER A 63 7.66 -9.09 -0.76
CA SER A 63 7.65 -8.92 -2.21
C SER A 63 8.98 -8.34 -2.65
N THR A 64 9.50 -8.79 -3.79
CA THR A 64 10.61 -8.08 -4.45
C THR A 64 10.14 -6.82 -5.20
N GLY A 65 8.83 -6.53 -5.10
CA GLY A 65 7.99 -5.49 -5.69
C GLY A 65 8.38 -4.04 -5.46
N VAL A 66 8.04 -3.17 -6.41
CA VAL A 66 7.79 -1.76 -6.07
C VAL A 66 6.33 -1.61 -5.67
N ILE A 67 6.13 -1.19 -4.42
CA ILE A 67 4.84 -0.83 -3.84
C ILE A 67 4.75 0.68 -3.80
N VAL A 68 3.75 1.22 -4.47
CA VAL A 68 3.47 2.65 -4.48
C VAL A 68 2.38 2.94 -3.46
N VAL A 69 2.63 3.85 -2.53
CA VAL A 69 1.66 4.27 -1.52
C VAL A 69 1.36 5.75 -1.71
N VAL A 70 0.13 6.05 -2.11
CA VAL A 70 -0.40 7.42 -2.18
C VAL A 70 -0.94 7.78 -0.81
N MET A 71 -0.35 8.78 -0.16
CA MET A 71 -0.69 9.18 1.20
C MET A 71 -0.50 10.68 1.47
N LEU A 72 -1.33 11.23 2.35
CA LEU A 72 -1.34 12.66 2.70
C LEU A 72 -0.24 13.06 3.69
N LEU A 73 0.08 12.20 4.64
CA LEU A 73 0.94 12.56 5.78
C LEU A 73 2.39 12.17 5.52
N VAL A 74 3.17 13.14 5.04
CA VAL A 74 4.62 13.01 4.86
C VAL A 74 5.35 12.78 6.20
N SER A 75 4.76 13.21 7.32
CA SER A 75 5.30 12.97 8.67
C SER A 75 5.45 11.48 9.01
N LEU A 76 4.58 10.62 8.46
CA LEU A 76 4.67 9.17 8.62
C LEU A 76 5.81 8.54 7.82
N ARG A 77 6.44 9.26 6.87
CA ARG A 77 7.53 8.70 6.05
C ARG A 77 8.70 8.26 6.91
N LYS A 78 9.11 9.09 7.90
CA LYS A 78 10.22 8.77 8.81
C LYS A 78 9.89 7.53 9.66
N ASP A 79 8.65 7.42 10.13
CA ASP A 79 8.19 6.27 10.92
C ASP A 79 8.13 4.99 10.10
N ILE A 80 7.59 5.05 8.88
CA ILE A 80 7.53 3.89 7.98
C ILE A 80 8.96 3.49 7.61
N LYS A 81 9.85 4.45 7.29
CA LYS A 81 11.27 4.18 7.02
C LYS A 81 11.99 3.55 8.19
N SER A 82 11.79 4.08 9.39
CA SER A 82 12.36 3.52 10.63
C SER A 82 11.90 2.08 10.86
N ARG A 83 10.60 1.79 10.69
CA ARG A 83 10.05 0.43 10.83
C ARG A 83 10.62 -0.54 9.78
N CYS A 84 10.74 -0.09 8.54
CA CYS A 84 11.32 -0.90 7.47
C CYS A 84 12.81 -1.19 7.71
N ASN A 85 13.59 -0.18 8.10
CA ASN A 85 15.00 -0.37 8.45
C ASN A 85 15.18 -1.33 9.63
N LYS A 86 14.37 -1.20 10.69
CA LYS A 86 14.40 -2.12 11.85
C LYS A 86 14.06 -3.56 11.47
N ALA A 87 13.28 -3.76 10.41
CA ALA A 87 12.92 -5.07 9.91
C ALA A 87 13.88 -5.59 8.82
N GLY A 88 15.01 -4.90 8.56
CA GLY A 88 16.00 -5.32 7.57
C GLY A 88 15.54 -5.18 6.11
N ILE A 89 14.55 -4.32 5.84
CA ILE A 89 14.00 -4.11 4.50
C ILE A 89 14.85 -3.10 3.74
N GLU A 90 15.27 -3.45 2.53
CA GLU A 90 15.75 -2.45 1.59
C GLU A 90 14.60 -1.51 1.19
N TRP A 91 14.65 -0.27 1.68
CA TRP A 91 13.66 0.78 1.43
C TRP A 91 13.43 1.10 -0.07
N ALA A 92 14.20 0.49 -0.97
CA ALA A 92 14.06 0.63 -2.42
C ALA A 92 12.71 0.09 -2.98
N GLN A 93 11.92 -0.62 -2.17
CA GLN A 93 10.67 -1.26 -2.58
C GLN A 93 9.40 -0.44 -2.27
N VAL A 94 9.46 0.60 -1.44
CA VAL A 94 8.28 1.39 -1.06
C VAL A 94 8.42 2.84 -1.51
N VAL A 95 7.56 3.26 -2.43
CA VAL A 95 7.53 4.61 -2.98
C VAL A 95 6.34 5.37 -2.42
N LEU A 96 6.61 6.44 -1.66
CA LEU A 96 5.60 7.25 -1.00
C LEU A 96 5.32 8.50 -1.82
N VAL A 97 4.07 8.68 -2.25
CA VAL A 97 3.65 9.74 -3.17
C VAL A 97 2.51 10.53 -2.53
N THR A 98 2.47 11.85 -2.70
CA THR A 98 1.31 12.64 -2.27
C THR A 98 0.22 12.61 -3.35
N PRO A 99 -1.05 12.85 -3.01
CA PRO A 99 -2.13 12.85 -4.00
C PRO A 99 -1.89 13.80 -5.18
N GLU A 100 -1.31 14.97 -4.92
CA GLU A 100 -1.01 15.99 -5.93
C GLU A 100 0.05 15.49 -6.92
N SER A 101 1.10 14.81 -6.43
CA SER A 101 2.09 14.17 -7.30
C SER A 101 1.50 13.00 -8.09
N ALA A 102 0.54 12.27 -7.52
CA ALA A 102 -0.02 11.06 -8.12
C ALA A 102 -0.89 11.33 -9.36
N VAL A 103 -1.32 12.58 -9.59
CA VAL A 103 -2.10 12.97 -10.78
C VAL A 103 -1.24 13.52 -11.93
N GLY A 104 0.06 13.72 -11.70
CA GLY A 104 0.98 14.30 -12.68
C GLY A 104 1.48 13.32 -13.74
N GLU A 105 1.93 13.85 -14.87
CA GLU A 105 2.55 13.08 -15.96
C GLU A 105 3.81 12.33 -15.50
N ALA A 106 4.63 12.96 -14.66
CA ALA A 106 5.82 12.33 -14.09
C ALA A 106 5.51 11.04 -13.33
N PHE A 107 4.40 11.01 -12.58
CA PHE A 107 3.95 9.81 -11.89
C PHE A 107 3.46 8.74 -12.87
N SER A 108 2.70 9.14 -13.89
CA SER A 108 2.25 8.23 -14.94
C SER A 108 3.44 7.58 -15.68
N ASN A 109 4.47 8.36 -16.01
CA ASN A 109 5.70 7.88 -16.63
C ASN A 109 6.47 6.93 -15.71
N PHE A 110 6.60 7.27 -14.42
CA PHE A 110 7.20 6.40 -13.42
C PHE A 110 6.47 5.05 -13.32
N ILE A 111 5.14 5.06 -13.22
CA ILE A 111 4.32 3.83 -13.13
C ILE A 111 4.48 2.98 -14.38
N ASN A 112 4.41 3.59 -15.57
CA ASN A 112 4.59 2.90 -16.84
C ASN A 112 5.98 2.26 -16.95
N GLN A 113 7.03 2.96 -16.50
CA GLN A 113 8.38 2.43 -16.46
C GLN A 113 8.50 1.24 -15.49
N GLN A 114 7.97 1.35 -14.26
CA GLN A 114 8.02 0.24 -13.32
C GLN A 114 7.21 -0.97 -13.81
N ARG A 115 6.12 -0.74 -14.55
CA ARG A 115 5.33 -1.79 -15.20
C ARG A 115 6.11 -2.47 -16.33
N SER A 116 6.73 -1.71 -17.25
CA SER A 116 7.48 -2.28 -18.37
C SER A 116 8.69 -3.09 -17.91
N MET A 117 9.29 -2.70 -16.78
CA MET A 117 10.35 -3.47 -16.11
C MET A 117 9.84 -4.70 -15.34
N GLY A 118 8.52 -4.93 -15.26
CA GLY A 118 7.92 -6.01 -14.46
C GLY A 118 8.13 -5.84 -12.95
N ARG A 119 8.44 -4.62 -12.50
CA ARG A 119 8.81 -4.30 -11.11
C ARG A 119 7.65 -3.75 -10.29
N LEU A 120 6.65 -3.13 -10.89
CA LEU A 120 5.45 -2.67 -10.20
C LEU A 120 4.68 -3.86 -9.61
N ASP A 121 4.38 -3.81 -8.31
CA ASP A 121 3.71 -4.90 -7.59
C ASP A 121 2.29 -4.53 -7.17
N ARG A 122 2.09 -3.35 -6.57
CA ARG A 122 0.77 -2.85 -6.17
C ARG A 122 0.75 -1.35 -5.95
N ILE A 123 -0.45 -0.77 -6.04
CA ILE A 123 -0.71 0.62 -5.68
C ILE A 123 -1.66 0.64 -4.48
N VAL A 124 -1.26 1.35 -3.44
CA VAL A 124 -1.98 1.50 -2.17
C VAL A 124 -2.42 2.96 -2.05
N ILE A 125 -3.69 3.19 -1.74
CA ILE A 125 -4.23 4.52 -1.51
C ILE A 125 -4.65 4.62 -0.04
N ASP A 126 -3.86 5.35 0.76
CA ASP A 126 -4.13 5.57 2.18
C ASP A 126 -5.06 6.76 2.40
N LYS A 127 -5.96 6.65 3.38
CA LYS A 127 -7.03 7.64 3.64
C LYS A 127 -7.80 8.00 2.38
N TYR A 128 -8.20 6.98 1.61
CA TYR A 128 -8.86 7.16 0.31
C TYR A 128 -10.05 8.15 0.34
N HIS A 129 -10.86 8.15 1.41
CA HIS A 129 -11.96 9.11 1.60
C HIS A 129 -11.48 10.58 1.64
N VAL A 130 -10.37 10.88 2.31
CA VAL A 130 -9.81 12.25 2.35
C VAL A 130 -9.17 12.62 1.02
N ILE A 131 -8.48 11.66 0.38
CA ILE A 131 -7.88 11.87 -0.94
C ILE A 131 -8.97 12.16 -1.97
N LEU A 132 -10.12 11.49 -1.89
CA LEU A 132 -11.26 11.85 -2.72
C LEU A 132 -11.62 13.31 -2.48
N ASP A 133 -11.85 13.73 -1.25
CA ASP A 133 -12.32 15.09 -0.96
C ASP A 133 -11.39 16.21 -1.44
N LEU A 134 -10.07 15.99 -1.38
CA LEU A 134 -9.07 16.98 -1.78
C LEU A 134 -8.91 17.18 -3.29
N VAL A 135 -9.21 16.16 -4.12
CA VAL A 135 -8.90 16.20 -5.57
C VAL A 135 -10.01 16.84 -6.42
N GLY A 136 -11.01 17.47 -5.79
CA GLY A 136 -12.03 18.29 -6.47
C GLY A 136 -13.03 17.52 -7.34
N GLY A 137 -14.31 17.53 -6.94
CA GLY A 137 -15.45 17.00 -7.74
C GLY A 137 -15.43 15.50 -8.06
N TRP A 138 -16.61 14.86 -8.08
CA TRP A 138 -16.74 13.41 -8.34
C TRP A 138 -16.16 12.94 -9.70
N ARG A 139 -16.27 13.76 -10.74
CA ARG A 139 -15.89 13.39 -12.13
C ARG A 139 -14.38 13.31 -12.33
N SER A 140 -13.63 14.31 -11.90
CA SER A 140 -12.16 14.33 -12.00
C SER A 140 -11.53 13.21 -11.14
N ARG A 141 -12.14 12.92 -9.98
CA ARG A 141 -11.80 11.77 -9.11
C ARG A 141 -11.97 10.43 -9.83
N MET A 142 -13.09 10.22 -10.51
CA MET A 142 -13.38 8.98 -11.26
C MET A 142 -12.42 8.77 -12.43
N LEU A 143 -11.99 9.85 -13.10
CA LEU A 143 -11.04 9.77 -14.23
C LEU A 143 -9.62 9.42 -13.74
N ALA A 144 -9.14 10.05 -12.68
CA ALA A 144 -7.85 9.74 -12.08
C ALA A 144 -7.79 8.29 -11.56
N LEU A 145 -8.87 7.83 -10.91
CA LEU A 145 -8.98 6.45 -10.43
C LEU A 145 -9.15 5.44 -11.57
N ARG A 146 -9.89 5.78 -12.62
CA ARG A 146 -9.99 4.95 -13.83
C ARG A 146 -8.60 4.70 -14.41
N ASN A 147 -7.75 5.71 -14.48
CA ASN A 147 -6.38 5.54 -14.97
C ASN A 147 -5.56 4.58 -14.09
N LEU A 148 -5.75 4.60 -12.78
CA LEU A 148 -5.15 3.62 -11.85
C LEU A 148 -5.71 2.21 -12.01
N VAL A 149 -6.99 2.06 -12.35
CA VAL A 149 -7.64 0.75 -12.61
C VAL A 149 -7.19 0.15 -13.95
N ILE A 150 -6.87 0.98 -14.94
CA ILE A 150 -6.29 0.53 -16.22
C ILE A 150 -4.88 -0.03 -16.03
N ILE A 151 -4.17 0.41 -14.99
CA ILE A 151 -2.88 -0.15 -14.61
C ILE A 151 -3.16 -1.54 -14.00
N GLU A 152 -3.03 -2.60 -14.81
CA GLU A 152 -3.26 -4.02 -14.48
C GLU A 152 -2.36 -4.52 -13.34
N THR A 153 -2.62 -4.03 -12.14
CA THR A 153 -1.84 -4.21 -10.92
C THR A 153 -2.80 -4.23 -9.75
N GLN A 154 -2.41 -4.88 -8.66
CA GLN A 154 -3.27 -4.91 -7.48
C GLN A 154 -3.49 -3.51 -6.91
N LEU A 155 -4.77 -3.16 -6.68
CA LEU A 155 -5.19 -1.94 -6.03
C LEU A 155 -5.66 -2.22 -4.60
N VAL A 156 -5.14 -1.45 -3.65
CA VAL A 156 -5.48 -1.55 -2.22
C VAL A 156 -5.92 -0.19 -1.71
N TYR A 157 -7.17 -0.08 -1.27
CA TYR A 157 -7.75 1.13 -0.70
C TYR A 157 -7.85 1.00 0.81
N LEU A 158 -7.20 1.90 1.54
CA LEU A 158 -7.23 1.95 2.99
C LEU A 158 -8.08 3.15 3.45
N MET A 159 -9.12 2.86 4.22
CA MET A 159 -10.02 3.86 4.78
C MET A 159 -9.86 3.96 6.29
N ALA A 160 -10.05 5.18 6.81
CA ALA A 160 -10.19 5.44 8.22
C ALA A 160 -11.62 5.82 8.53
N THR A 161 -12.22 5.08 9.46
CA THR A 161 -13.35 5.59 10.22
C THR A 161 -12.79 6.18 11.52
N ILE A 162 -13.33 7.34 11.90
CA ILE A 162 -13.07 7.99 13.20
C ILE A 162 -13.86 7.22 14.25
#